data_AF-A0A1G0L235-F1
#
_entry.id   AF-A0A1G0L235-F1
#
_cell.length_a   1.000
_cell.length_b   1.000
_cell.length_c   1.000
_cell.angle_alpha   90.00
_cell.angle_beta   90.00
_cell.angle_gamma   90.00
#
_symmetry.space_group_name_H-M   'P 1'
#
loop_
_entity.id
_entity.type
_entity.pdbx_description
1 polymer ?
#
loop_
_entity_poly.entity_id
_entity_poly.type
_entity_poly.pdbx_seq_one_letter_code
_entity_poly.pdbx_strand_id
1 'polypeptide(L)'
;MSGAWSFALVLGGGGMRGLAHVGALRALEARGWEPAEVIGTSIGALIGAAWASGFTVREIESLSLSLRRRDVFAVASADVALKRLRAPALYSAEPLDDLVRGMLGDVTFRQLGRRLIVNSVDINSGRQMFWGLPGLEDVPVADAVFASCALPGFFEPREIGGCYFADGALVDNLPVRLAAARGYRAIVAVDVGATSVLRADVQEAGFAAISARASEIVFQQAMEHHLGVWTAPPLLLVQPRVEHVPMFAFDHTRALVDEGYRATAAALEGAGAAVRAATGGIYPRRTVQIAVIRERCIGCGACVAIAPPGMFRMDGDGKAVGPDRPCEWSPIDGAFIRHCPTYAIMARPVAAAGASTGGASTGTGPAPA
;
A
#
# COMPACT_ATOMS: atom_id res chain seq x y z
N MET A 1 29.77 15.07 10.97
CA MET A 1 28.35 15.40 10.74
C MET A 1 27.94 14.77 9.42
N SER A 2 27.42 13.53 9.43
CA SER A 2 26.88 12.90 8.23
C SER A 2 25.67 13.70 7.77
N GLY A 3 25.70 14.27 6.57
CA GLY A 3 24.58 15.02 6.01
C GLY A 3 23.28 14.21 6.11
N ALA A 4 22.21 14.85 6.60
CA ALA A 4 20.91 14.21 6.73
C ALA A 4 20.50 13.62 5.38
N TRP A 5 20.22 12.33 5.37
CA TRP A 5 19.82 11.59 4.17
C TRP A 5 18.40 12.01 3.79
N SER A 6 18.26 12.66 2.64
CA SER A 6 16.98 13.16 2.13
C SER A 6 16.28 12.08 1.31
N PHE A 7 15.03 11.77 1.67
CA PHE A 7 14.18 10.80 1.00
C PHE A 7 12.74 11.29 0.94
N ALA A 8 11.98 10.80 -0.04
CA ALA A 8 10.52 10.95 -0.08
C ALA A 8 9.84 9.76 0.60
N LEU A 9 8.81 10.04 1.39
CA LEU A 9 7.91 9.04 1.95
C LEU A 9 6.66 8.95 1.09
N VAL A 10 6.36 7.77 0.55
CA VAL A 10 5.17 7.51 -0.26
C VAL A 10 4.20 6.65 0.55
N LEU A 11 2.99 7.15 0.78
CA LEU A 11 1.96 6.47 1.56
C LEU A 11 0.81 6.06 0.63
N GLY A 12 0.68 4.76 0.38
CA GLY A 12 -0.33 4.24 -0.54
C GLY A 12 -1.76 4.24 -0.01
N GLY A 13 -2.73 4.09 -0.91
CA GLY A 13 -4.13 3.92 -0.53
C GLY A 13 -4.46 2.50 -0.04
N GLY A 14 -5.56 2.37 0.71
CA GLY A 14 -6.01 1.07 1.26
C GLY A 14 -7.16 1.14 2.27
N GLY A 15 -7.93 2.24 2.28
CA GLY A 15 -8.97 2.49 3.29
C GLY A 15 -8.45 2.39 4.72
N MET A 16 -9.18 1.72 5.61
CA MET A 16 -8.81 1.61 7.02
C MET A 16 -7.49 0.90 7.27
N ARG A 17 -6.99 0.06 6.35
CA ARG A 17 -5.63 -0.52 6.45
C ARG A 17 -4.54 0.55 6.53
N GLY A 18 -4.81 1.74 6.00
CA GLY A 18 -3.92 2.89 6.05
C GLY A 18 -3.56 3.36 7.45
N LEU A 19 -4.26 2.93 8.52
CA LEU A 19 -3.81 3.20 9.89
C LEU A 19 -2.40 2.62 10.17
N ALA A 20 -1.95 1.63 9.40
CA ALA A 20 -0.55 1.18 9.45
C ALA A 20 0.46 2.27 9.07
N HIS A 21 0.08 3.28 8.29
CA HIS A 21 0.94 4.44 8.00
C HIS A 21 1.31 5.22 9.25
N VAL A 22 0.41 5.29 10.24
CA VAL A 22 0.71 5.93 11.53
C VAL A 22 1.83 5.17 12.26
N GLY A 23 1.74 3.84 12.26
CA GLY A 23 2.81 2.97 12.76
C GLY A 23 4.13 3.17 12.01
N ALA A 24 4.07 3.32 10.70
CA ALA A 24 5.24 3.60 9.88
C ALA A 24 5.89 4.95 10.22
N LEU A 25 5.10 6.01 10.36
CA LEU A 25 5.57 7.32 10.84
C LEU A 25 6.22 7.19 12.22
N ARG A 26 5.62 6.43 13.13
CA ARG A 26 6.17 6.17 14.48
C ARG A 26 7.51 5.45 14.43
N ALA A 27 7.67 4.48 13.53
CA ALA A 27 8.92 3.74 13.37
C ALA A 27 10.04 4.59 12.76
N LEU A 28 9.69 5.48 11.82
CA LEU A 28 10.59 6.46 11.22
C LEU A 28 11.04 7.51 12.25
N GLU A 29 10.11 8.10 12.99
CA GLU A 29 10.37 9.08 14.05
C GLU A 29 11.30 8.50 15.13
N ALA A 30 11.01 7.30 15.62
CA ALA A 30 11.82 6.61 16.65
C ALA A 30 13.28 6.34 16.22
N ARG A 31 13.57 6.37 14.91
CA ARG A 31 14.92 6.15 14.35
C ARG A 31 15.56 7.44 13.82
N GLY A 32 14.91 8.59 13.97
CA GLY A 32 15.39 9.86 13.44
C GLY A 32 15.36 9.95 11.91
N TRP A 33 14.44 9.23 11.26
CA TRP A 33 14.22 9.29 9.82
C TRP A 33 13.09 10.26 9.53
N GLU A 34 13.43 11.49 9.14
CA GLU A 34 12.44 12.50 8.77
C GLU A 34 12.37 12.62 7.23
N PRO A 35 11.18 12.43 6.61
CA PRO A 35 11.04 12.56 5.18
C PRO A 35 11.11 14.04 4.75
N ALA A 36 11.75 14.30 3.61
CA ALA A 36 11.81 15.64 3.03
C ALA A 36 10.49 16.06 2.37
N GLU A 37 9.67 15.08 1.96
CA GLU A 37 8.34 15.27 1.39
C GLU A 37 7.52 13.98 1.54
N VAL A 38 6.23 14.14 1.76
CA VAL A 38 5.26 13.04 1.75
C VAL A 38 4.44 13.10 0.48
N ILE A 39 4.27 11.96 -0.18
CA ILE A 39 3.36 11.79 -1.31
C ILE A 39 2.32 10.76 -0.90
N GLY A 40 1.05 11.16 -0.86
CA GLY A 40 -0.03 10.32 -0.34
C GLY A 40 -1.15 10.08 -1.33
N THR A 41 -1.75 8.89 -1.24
CA THR A 41 -2.97 8.50 -1.96
C THR A 41 -4.05 8.06 -0.98
N SER A 42 -5.27 8.56 -1.12
CA SER A 42 -6.42 8.16 -0.29
C SER A 42 -6.11 8.34 1.20
N ILE A 43 -6.31 7.31 2.02
CA ILE A 43 -5.91 7.31 3.45
C ILE A 43 -4.45 7.73 3.69
N GLY A 44 -3.53 7.42 2.76
CA GLY A 44 -2.14 7.88 2.82
C GLY A 44 -2.00 9.39 2.63
N ALA A 45 -2.86 10.00 1.80
CA ALA A 45 -2.97 11.45 1.67
C ALA A 45 -3.50 12.09 2.96
N LEU A 46 -4.51 11.50 3.59
CA LEU A 46 -5.06 12.02 4.86
C LEU A 46 -4.02 12.00 5.99
N ILE A 47 -3.34 10.87 6.19
CA ILE A 47 -2.30 10.73 7.22
C ILE A 47 -1.09 11.61 6.90
N GLY A 48 -0.68 11.66 5.62
CA GLY A 48 0.37 12.55 5.15
C GLY A 48 0.05 14.02 5.36
N ALA A 49 -1.20 14.43 5.12
CA ALA A 49 -1.67 15.79 5.33
C ALA A 49 -1.70 16.17 6.80
N ALA A 50 -2.19 15.28 7.68
CA ALA A 50 -2.15 15.51 9.12
C ALA A 50 -0.71 15.75 9.61
N TRP A 51 0.22 14.90 9.18
CA TRP A 51 1.64 15.06 9.48
C TRP A 51 2.20 16.36 8.89
N ALA A 52 1.85 16.69 7.64
CA ALA A 52 2.36 17.88 6.98
C ALA A 52 1.83 19.20 7.56
N SER A 53 0.63 19.18 8.13
CA SER A 53 -0.01 20.28 8.87
C SER A 53 0.56 20.48 10.29
N GLY A 54 1.51 19.65 10.71
CA GLY A 54 2.23 19.83 11.97
C GLY A 54 1.76 18.97 13.13
N PHE A 55 0.80 18.06 12.92
CA PHE A 55 0.45 17.08 13.96
C PHE A 55 1.65 16.21 14.29
N THR A 56 1.83 15.93 15.58
CA THR A 56 2.77 14.92 16.06
C THR A 56 2.24 13.53 15.71
N VAL A 57 3.15 12.57 15.54
CA VAL A 57 2.75 11.17 15.26
C VAL A 57 1.82 10.63 16.35
N ARG A 58 2.04 11.04 17.62
CA ARG A 58 1.19 10.68 18.76
C ARG A 58 -0.22 11.23 18.65
N GLU A 59 -0.40 12.47 18.19
CA GLU A 59 -1.74 13.05 17.97
C GLU A 59 -2.47 12.33 16.84
N ILE A 60 -1.78 12.05 15.73
CA ILE A 60 -2.33 11.27 14.61
C ILE A 60 -2.76 9.87 15.10
N GLU A 61 -1.94 9.21 15.92
CA GLU A 61 -2.26 7.92 16.52
C GLU A 61 -3.49 8.00 17.43
N SER A 62 -3.55 8.99 18.32
CA SER A 62 -4.68 9.17 19.22
C SER A 62 -6.00 9.38 18.46
N LEU A 63 -5.98 10.23 17.43
CA LEU A 63 -7.14 10.46 16.56
C LEU A 63 -7.54 9.17 15.83
N SER A 64 -6.57 8.45 15.27
CA SER A 64 -6.78 7.19 14.55
C SER A 64 -7.44 6.11 15.40
N LEU A 65 -7.04 5.99 16.68
CA LEU A 65 -7.61 5.03 17.63
C LEU A 65 -9.01 5.44 18.12
N SER A 66 -9.31 6.74 18.09
CA SER A 66 -10.62 7.28 18.47
C SER A 66 -11.67 7.18 17.35
N LEU A 67 -11.23 7.02 16.10
CA LEU A 67 -12.08 6.99 14.92
C LEU A 67 -13.12 5.86 15.00
N ARG A 68 -14.35 6.17 14.59
CA ARG A 68 -15.46 5.23 14.49
C ARG A 68 -15.98 5.24 13.06
N ARG A 69 -16.70 4.17 12.70
CA ARG A 69 -17.32 4.04 11.38
C ARG A 69 -18.17 5.25 11.00
N ARG A 70 -18.94 5.79 11.95
CA ARG A 70 -19.84 6.93 11.74
C ARG A 70 -19.11 8.22 11.36
N ASP A 71 -17.85 8.35 11.74
CA ASP A 71 -17.04 9.55 11.52
C ASP A 71 -16.50 9.61 10.08
N VAL A 72 -16.67 8.53 9.32
CA VAL A 72 -16.20 8.41 7.93
C VAL A 72 -17.34 8.00 6.99
N PHE A 73 -18.22 7.12 7.47
CA PHE A 73 -19.26 6.50 6.66
C PHE A 73 -20.64 6.76 7.28
N ALA A 74 -21.41 7.61 6.61
CA ALA A 74 -22.86 7.69 6.76
C ALA A 74 -23.51 7.22 5.46
N VAL A 75 -24.48 6.30 5.54
CA VAL A 75 -25.19 5.80 4.36
C VAL A 75 -25.99 6.96 3.74
N ALA A 76 -25.83 7.19 2.44
CA ALA A 76 -26.61 8.18 1.68
C ALA A 76 -28.04 7.67 1.42
N SER A 77 -28.78 7.39 2.50
CA SER A 77 -29.99 6.55 2.47
C SER A 77 -31.11 7.11 1.59
N ALA A 78 -31.23 8.44 1.49
CA ALA A 78 -32.24 9.08 0.64
C ALA A 78 -31.94 8.89 -0.85
N ASP A 79 -30.69 9.11 -1.27
CA ASP A 79 -30.28 8.97 -2.67
C ASP A 79 -30.24 7.50 -3.12
N VAL A 80 -29.73 6.60 -2.28
CA VAL A 80 -29.71 5.16 -2.58
C VAL A 80 -31.14 4.61 -2.68
N ALA A 81 -32.06 5.04 -1.80
CA ALA A 81 -33.46 4.61 -1.87
C ALA A 81 -34.21 5.16 -3.08
N LEU A 82 -33.99 6.43 -3.43
CA LEU A 82 -34.77 7.12 -4.47
C LEU A 82 -34.19 6.91 -5.88
N LYS A 83 -32.86 7.01 -6.03
CA LYS A 83 -32.16 6.93 -7.31
C LYS A 83 -31.65 5.52 -7.63
N ARG A 84 -31.61 4.60 -6.66
CA ARG A 84 -31.16 3.20 -6.81
C ARG A 84 -29.81 3.13 -7.52
N LEU A 85 -29.73 2.47 -8.68
CA LEU A 85 -28.51 2.36 -9.50
C LEU A 85 -28.00 3.70 -10.07
N ARG A 86 -28.80 4.76 -10.01
CA ARG A 86 -28.40 6.14 -10.40
C ARG A 86 -27.91 6.96 -9.21
N ALA A 87 -27.85 6.38 -8.00
CA ALA A 87 -27.24 7.06 -6.87
C ALA A 87 -25.74 7.26 -7.16
N PRO A 88 -25.21 8.48 -6.97
CA PRO A 88 -23.82 8.79 -7.29
C PRO A 88 -22.81 8.09 -6.36
N ALA A 89 -23.23 7.77 -5.13
CA ALA A 89 -22.40 7.12 -4.11
C ALA A 89 -23.24 6.34 -3.08
N LEU A 90 -22.60 5.37 -2.41
CA LEU A 90 -23.20 4.65 -1.27
C LEU A 90 -23.17 5.47 0.02
N TYR A 91 -22.15 6.31 0.20
CA TYR A 91 -21.93 7.09 1.41
C TYR A 91 -22.00 8.59 1.13
N SER A 92 -22.53 9.31 2.11
CA SER A 92 -22.56 10.76 2.21
C SER A 92 -21.14 11.33 2.29
N ALA A 93 -20.92 12.49 1.67
CA ALA A 93 -19.63 13.17 1.68
C ALA A 93 -19.34 13.81 3.04
N GLU A 94 -20.37 14.27 3.75
CA GLU A 94 -20.28 15.14 4.93
C GLU A 94 -19.39 14.57 6.04
N PRO A 95 -19.51 13.30 6.48
CA PRO A 95 -18.67 12.80 7.58
C PRO A 95 -17.18 12.81 7.25
N LEU A 96 -16.82 12.39 6.03
CA LEU A 96 -15.43 12.42 5.58
C LEU A 96 -14.94 13.86 5.43
N ASP A 97 -15.78 14.77 4.92
CA ASP A 97 -15.43 16.18 4.78
C ASP A 97 -15.21 16.84 6.15
N ASP A 98 -16.09 16.59 7.12
CA ASP A 98 -15.98 17.07 8.50
C ASP A 98 -14.71 16.55 9.18
N LEU A 99 -14.38 15.27 8.99
CA LEU A 99 -13.13 14.69 9.49
C LEU A 99 -11.91 15.39 8.88
N VAL A 100 -11.88 15.52 7.56
CA VAL A 100 -10.74 16.12 6.83
C VAL A 100 -10.59 17.60 7.22
N ARG A 101 -11.66 18.39 7.20
CA ARG A 101 -11.65 19.81 7.56
C ARG A 101 -11.37 20.02 9.04
N GLY A 102 -11.90 19.18 9.92
CA GLY A 102 -11.63 19.23 11.36
C GLY A 102 -10.15 19.00 11.68
N MET A 103 -9.46 18.18 10.88
CA MET A 103 -8.02 17.93 11.03
C MET A 103 -7.15 19.01 10.37
N LEU A 104 -7.51 19.46 9.16
CA LEU A 104 -6.61 20.26 8.32
C LEU A 104 -6.95 21.75 8.32
N GLY A 105 -8.18 22.13 8.67
CA GLY A 105 -8.68 23.49 8.55
C GLY A 105 -8.75 23.98 7.11
N ASP A 106 -8.72 25.30 6.93
CA ASP A 106 -8.74 25.97 5.63
C ASP A 106 -7.34 26.46 5.25
N VAL A 107 -6.46 25.49 4.94
CA VAL A 107 -5.08 25.75 4.51
C VAL A 107 -4.84 25.23 3.10
N THR A 108 -3.97 25.93 2.37
CA THR A 108 -3.46 25.51 1.07
C THR A 108 -2.09 24.82 1.23
N PHE A 109 -1.61 24.17 0.18
CA PHE A 109 -0.31 23.47 0.23
C PHE A 109 0.86 24.44 0.48
N ARG A 110 0.75 25.72 0.07
CA ARG A 110 1.78 26.74 0.37
C ARG A 110 1.94 27.03 1.86
N GLN A 111 0.88 26.81 2.64
CA GLN A 111 0.83 27.14 4.06
C GLN A 111 1.29 25.99 4.96
N LEU A 112 1.56 24.81 4.40
CA LEU A 112 2.01 23.64 5.16
C LEU A 112 3.47 23.81 5.62
N GLY A 113 3.74 23.38 6.86
CA GLY A 113 5.10 23.42 7.43
C GLY A 113 6.04 22.34 6.86
N ARG A 114 5.48 21.29 6.27
CA ARG A 114 6.22 20.21 5.61
C ARG A 114 5.63 19.97 4.21
N ARG A 115 6.47 19.51 3.29
CA ARG A 115 6.06 19.29 1.89
C ARG A 115 5.13 18.08 1.78
N LEU A 116 4.01 18.28 1.08
CA LEU A 116 3.00 17.28 0.82
C LEU A 116 2.62 17.32 -0.66
N ILE A 117 2.46 16.14 -1.26
CA ILE A 117 1.77 15.97 -2.54
C ILE A 117 0.64 14.96 -2.37
N VAL A 118 -0.50 15.27 -2.95
CA VAL A 118 -1.69 14.40 -2.95
C VAL A 118 -2.10 14.13 -4.38
N ASN A 119 -2.34 12.85 -4.74
CA ASN A 119 -2.88 12.53 -6.06
C ASN A 119 -4.40 12.33 -6.06
N SER A 120 -5.05 12.70 -7.16
CA SER A 120 -6.44 12.36 -7.47
C SER A 120 -6.61 12.19 -8.98
N VAL A 121 -7.78 11.74 -9.42
CA VAL A 121 -8.07 11.49 -10.84
C VAL A 121 -9.33 12.22 -11.26
N ASP A 122 -9.24 13.04 -12.31
CA ASP A 122 -10.42 13.63 -12.94
C ASP A 122 -11.23 12.50 -13.61
N ILE A 123 -12.42 12.24 -13.08
CA ILE A 123 -13.24 11.09 -13.49
C ILE A 123 -13.76 11.22 -14.93
N ASN A 124 -13.84 12.44 -15.46
CA ASN A 124 -14.35 12.68 -16.80
C ASN A 124 -13.28 12.49 -17.88
N SER A 125 -12.03 12.86 -17.57
CA SER A 125 -10.92 12.80 -18.53
C SER A 125 -9.95 11.63 -18.29
N GLY A 126 -10.00 11.00 -17.11
CA GLY A 126 -9.00 10.04 -16.65
C GLY A 126 -7.65 10.67 -16.29
N ARG A 127 -7.56 12.00 -16.26
CA ARG A 127 -6.31 12.72 -15.98
C ARG A 127 -5.95 12.61 -14.49
N GLN A 128 -4.78 12.05 -14.21
CA GLN A 128 -4.19 12.09 -12.89
C GLN A 128 -3.65 13.50 -12.57
N MET A 129 -3.98 13.98 -11.38
CA MET A 129 -3.49 15.24 -10.83
C MET A 129 -2.64 15.00 -9.59
N PHE A 130 -1.69 15.90 -9.35
CA PHE A 130 -0.80 15.89 -8.19
C PHE A 130 -0.80 17.27 -7.52
N TRP A 131 -1.66 17.45 -6.53
CA TRP A 131 -1.82 18.68 -5.76
C TRP A 131 -0.59 18.96 -4.89
N GLY A 132 -0.22 20.23 -4.74
CA GLY A 132 1.02 20.64 -4.07
C GLY A 132 2.27 20.71 -4.97
N LEU A 133 2.16 20.30 -6.25
CA LEU A 133 3.17 20.65 -7.25
C LEU A 133 3.11 22.15 -7.60
N PRO A 134 4.21 22.75 -8.11
CA PRO A 134 4.22 24.15 -8.53
C PRO A 134 3.02 24.51 -9.42
N GLY A 135 2.27 25.54 -9.02
CA GLY A 135 1.05 25.98 -9.72
C GLY A 135 -0.24 25.24 -9.32
N LEU A 136 -0.15 24.23 -8.46
CA LEU A 136 -1.28 23.50 -7.86
C LEU A 136 -1.28 23.63 -6.33
N GLU A 137 -0.59 24.63 -5.79
CA GLU A 137 -0.37 24.78 -4.36
C GLU A 137 -1.46 25.61 -3.65
N ASP A 138 -2.26 26.36 -4.42
CA ASP A 138 -3.30 27.26 -3.92
C ASP A 138 -4.65 26.56 -3.68
N VAL A 139 -4.73 25.26 -4.01
CA VAL A 139 -5.91 24.44 -3.73
C VAL A 139 -5.97 24.14 -2.23
N PRO A 140 -7.15 24.22 -1.58
CA PRO A 140 -7.30 23.77 -0.20
C PRO A 140 -6.87 22.32 -0.04
N VAL A 141 -6.02 22.04 0.95
CA VAL A 141 -5.49 20.69 1.21
C VAL A 141 -6.64 19.74 1.53
N ALA A 142 -7.66 20.22 2.25
CA ALA A 142 -8.85 19.45 2.57
C ALA A 142 -9.59 18.94 1.31
N ASP A 143 -9.74 19.79 0.28
CA ASP A 143 -10.42 19.40 -0.96
C ASP A 143 -9.62 18.35 -1.73
N ALA A 144 -8.31 18.54 -1.83
CA ALA A 144 -7.41 17.59 -2.48
C ALA A 144 -7.37 16.22 -1.77
N VAL A 145 -7.32 16.23 -0.43
CA VAL A 145 -7.34 15.02 0.40
C VAL A 145 -8.68 14.30 0.30
N PHE A 146 -9.79 15.03 0.38
CA PHE A 146 -11.12 14.46 0.19
C PHE A 146 -11.22 13.81 -1.20
N ALA A 147 -10.85 14.52 -2.26
CA ALA A 147 -10.86 14.00 -3.63
C ALA A 147 -10.01 12.72 -3.73
N SER A 148 -8.84 12.71 -3.11
CA SER A 148 -7.96 11.53 -3.05
C SER A 148 -8.57 10.35 -2.31
N CYS A 149 -9.51 10.56 -1.38
CA CYS A 149 -10.21 9.50 -0.64
C CYS A 149 -11.56 9.10 -1.27
N ALA A 150 -12.01 9.82 -2.30
CA ALA A 150 -13.33 9.65 -2.89
C ALA A 150 -13.39 8.47 -3.87
N LEU A 151 -13.39 7.25 -3.33
CA LEU A 151 -13.42 6.03 -4.15
C LEU A 151 -14.77 5.92 -4.89
N PRO A 152 -14.79 5.79 -6.24
CA PRO A 152 -16.03 5.74 -7.01
C PRO A 152 -16.99 4.65 -6.54
N GLY A 153 -18.28 5.01 -6.49
CA GLY A 153 -19.35 4.16 -5.96
C GLY A 153 -19.46 4.18 -4.43
N PHE A 154 -18.42 4.58 -3.70
CA PHE A 154 -18.47 4.75 -2.25
C PHE A 154 -18.68 6.19 -1.86
N PHE A 155 -17.97 7.13 -2.49
CA PHE A 155 -18.09 8.57 -2.27
C PHE A 155 -18.27 9.30 -3.60
N GLU A 156 -18.88 10.48 -3.55
CA GLU A 156 -19.06 11.33 -4.72
C GLU A 156 -17.74 11.99 -5.12
N PRO A 157 -17.46 12.14 -6.44
CA PRO A 157 -16.33 12.93 -6.90
C PRO A 157 -16.39 14.38 -6.39
N ARG A 158 -15.26 14.92 -5.96
CA ARG A 158 -15.11 16.30 -5.48
C ARG A 158 -14.85 17.24 -6.64
N GLU A 159 -15.68 18.27 -6.75
CA GLU A 159 -15.42 19.36 -7.69
C GLU A 159 -14.26 20.24 -7.20
N ILE A 160 -13.24 20.44 -8.05
CA ILE A 160 -12.13 21.38 -7.81
C ILE A 160 -11.89 22.13 -9.12
N GLY A 161 -12.06 23.45 -9.11
CA GLY A 161 -11.83 24.28 -10.31
C GLY A 161 -12.66 23.87 -11.54
N GLY A 162 -13.90 23.42 -11.34
CA GLY A 162 -14.81 22.99 -12.42
C GLY A 162 -14.54 21.58 -12.98
N CYS A 163 -13.59 20.83 -12.43
CA CYS A 163 -13.35 19.42 -12.76
C CYS A 163 -13.74 18.52 -11.58
N TYR A 164 -14.10 17.26 -11.85
CA TYR A 164 -14.60 16.32 -10.83
C TYR A 164 -13.58 15.24 -10.54
N PHE A 165 -13.05 15.22 -9.32
CA PHE A 165 -11.94 14.38 -8.92
C PHE A 165 -12.37 13.24 -7.98
N ALA A 166 -11.88 12.05 -8.25
CA ALA A 166 -12.03 10.85 -7.45
C ALA A 166 -10.68 10.31 -6.97
N ASP A 167 -10.72 9.21 -6.20
CA ASP A 167 -9.55 8.63 -5.53
C ASP A 167 -8.36 8.43 -6.49
N GLY A 168 -7.16 8.81 -6.02
CA GLY A 168 -5.92 8.68 -6.77
C GLY A 168 -5.53 7.24 -7.12
N ALA A 169 -6.02 6.27 -6.33
CA ALA A 169 -5.76 4.85 -6.51
C ALA A 169 -6.27 4.29 -7.85
N LEU A 170 -7.22 4.98 -8.49
CA LEU A 170 -7.74 4.62 -9.81
C LEU A 170 -6.64 4.57 -10.89
N VAL A 171 -5.59 5.37 -10.74
CA VAL A 171 -4.45 5.40 -11.69
C VAL A 171 -3.15 5.00 -11.00
N ASP A 172 -2.90 5.47 -9.79
CA ASP A 172 -1.64 5.20 -9.08
C ASP A 172 -1.85 5.15 -7.57
N ASN A 173 -2.03 3.94 -7.03
CA ASN A 173 -2.24 3.72 -5.60
C ASN A 173 -0.97 3.90 -4.76
N LEU A 174 0.21 3.92 -5.39
CA LEU A 174 1.51 4.07 -4.72
C LEU A 174 2.46 4.89 -5.61
N PRO A 175 2.33 6.23 -5.64
CA PRO A 175 2.94 7.10 -6.64
C PRO A 175 4.46 7.34 -6.48
N VAL A 176 5.25 6.26 -6.41
CA VAL A 176 6.71 6.28 -6.26
C VAL A 176 7.41 6.92 -7.46
N ARG A 177 6.82 6.82 -8.66
CA ARG A 177 7.38 7.43 -9.88
C ARG A 177 7.45 8.95 -9.77
N LEU A 178 6.49 9.57 -9.08
CA LEU A 178 6.51 11.01 -8.84
C LEU A 178 7.69 11.40 -7.95
N ALA A 179 7.95 10.66 -6.87
CA ALA A 179 9.12 10.90 -6.02
C ALA A 179 10.42 10.79 -6.83
N ALA A 180 10.56 9.78 -7.69
CA ALA A 180 11.74 9.68 -8.57
C ALA A 180 11.86 10.85 -9.54
N ALA A 181 10.77 11.24 -10.19
CA ALA A 181 10.74 12.38 -11.12
C ALA A 181 11.09 13.72 -10.43
N ARG A 182 10.85 13.82 -9.13
CA ARG A 182 11.23 14.98 -8.29
C ARG A 182 12.70 14.97 -7.85
N GLY A 183 13.47 13.96 -8.24
CA GLY A 183 14.91 13.90 -8.01
C GLY A 183 15.32 13.35 -6.65
N TYR A 184 14.40 12.75 -5.88
CA TYR A 184 14.79 12.06 -4.65
C TYR A 184 15.69 10.87 -4.97
N ARG A 185 16.81 10.78 -4.27
CA ARG A 185 17.81 9.72 -4.48
C ARG A 185 17.53 8.45 -3.66
N ALA A 186 16.51 8.49 -2.82
CA ALA A 186 15.97 7.35 -2.10
C ALA A 186 14.49 7.58 -1.83
N ILE A 187 13.72 6.49 -1.84
CA ILE A 187 12.28 6.50 -1.58
C ILE A 187 11.97 5.45 -0.53
N VAL A 188 11.15 5.82 0.45
CA VAL A 188 10.51 4.87 1.36
C VAL A 188 9.03 4.85 0.99
N ALA A 189 8.49 3.68 0.63
CA ALA A 189 7.09 3.54 0.29
C ALA A 189 6.40 2.55 1.23
N VAL A 190 5.24 2.93 1.74
CA VAL A 190 4.40 2.07 2.58
C VAL A 190 3.18 1.66 1.78
N ASP A 191 3.12 0.39 1.43
CA ASP A 191 2.01 -0.23 0.69
C ASP A 191 1.13 -1.02 1.65
N VAL A 192 -0.07 -0.48 1.89
CA VAL A 192 -1.15 -1.11 2.67
C VAL A 192 -2.24 -1.71 1.76
N GLY A 193 -2.08 -1.55 0.44
CA GLY A 193 -2.94 -2.08 -0.60
C GLY A 193 -2.62 -3.53 -0.96
N ALA A 194 -1.41 -4.02 -0.61
CA ALA A 194 -0.98 -5.40 -0.79
C ALA A 194 -2.10 -6.41 -0.48
N THR A 195 -2.43 -7.27 -1.45
CA THR A 195 -3.55 -8.24 -1.34
C THR A 195 -3.09 -9.69 -1.49
N SER A 196 -2.06 -10.07 -0.72
CA SER A 196 -1.46 -11.42 -0.83
C SER A 196 -2.33 -12.56 -0.26
N VAL A 197 -3.40 -12.24 0.46
CA VAL A 197 -4.25 -13.23 1.13
C VAL A 197 -5.42 -13.68 0.27
N LEU A 198 -5.60 -14.99 0.20
CA LEU A 198 -6.80 -15.65 -0.31
C LEU A 198 -7.99 -15.25 0.57
N ARG A 199 -9.00 -14.62 -0.03
CA ARG A 199 -10.27 -14.34 0.65
C ARG A 199 -11.28 -15.41 0.31
N ALA A 200 -11.86 -16.01 1.33
CA ALA A 200 -13.01 -16.89 1.18
C ALA A 200 -14.29 -16.05 1.03
N ASP A 201 -15.21 -16.55 0.21
CA ASP A 201 -16.63 -16.18 0.20
C ASP A 201 -16.97 -14.69 -0.02
N VAL A 202 -16.11 -13.95 -0.74
CA VAL A 202 -16.38 -12.54 -1.07
C VAL A 202 -17.68 -12.38 -1.87
N GLN A 203 -18.06 -13.37 -2.68
CA GLN A 203 -19.32 -13.38 -3.44
C GLN A 203 -20.57 -13.32 -2.54
N GLU A 204 -20.45 -13.70 -1.27
CA GLU A 204 -21.55 -13.71 -0.31
C GLU A 204 -21.61 -12.42 0.54
N ALA A 205 -20.56 -11.58 0.47
CA ALA A 205 -20.42 -10.36 1.28
C ALA A 205 -21.15 -9.12 0.71
N GLY A 206 -21.88 -9.29 -0.40
CA GLY A 206 -22.70 -8.25 -1.02
C GLY A 206 -21.95 -7.29 -1.97
N PHE A 207 -22.72 -6.44 -2.66
CA PHE A 207 -22.22 -5.60 -3.76
C PHE A 207 -21.02 -4.72 -3.36
N ALA A 208 -21.10 -4.02 -2.24
CA ALA A 208 -20.03 -3.15 -1.78
C ALA A 208 -18.71 -3.92 -1.52
N ALA A 209 -18.79 -5.11 -0.91
CA ALA A 209 -17.61 -5.93 -0.64
C ALA A 209 -16.99 -6.49 -1.94
N ILE A 210 -17.83 -6.90 -2.90
CA ILE A 210 -17.39 -7.36 -4.22
C ILE A 210 -16.71 -6.23 -4.99
N SER A 211 -17.32 -5.04 -5.04
CA SER A 211 -16.76 -3.85 -5.72
C SER A 211 -15.46 -3.38 -5.09
N ALA A 212 -15.36 -3.38 -3.75
CA ALA A 212 -14.13 -3.10 -3.04
C ALA A 212 -13.04 -4.11 -3.41
N ARG A 213 -13.37 -5.40 -3.43
CA ARG A 213 -12.42 -6.46 -3.80
C ARG A 213 -11.96 -6.35 -5.26
N ALA A 214 -12.87 -6.05 -6.19
CA ALA A 214 -12.52 -5.82 -7.58
C ALA A 214 -11.54 -4.64 -7.73
N SER A 215 -11.80 -3.54 -7.03
CA SER A 215 -10.92 -2.35 -7.00
C SER A 215 -9.55 -2.70 -6.42
N GLU A 216 -9.50 -3.42 -5.30
CA GLU A 216 -8.24 -3.90 -4.70
C GLU A 216 -7.39 -4.73 -5.68
N ILE A 217 -8.03 -5.63 -6.46
CA ILE A 217 -7.33 -6.45 -7.45
C ILE A 217 -6.72 -5.55 -8.53
N VAL A 218 -7.49 -4.60 -9.08
CA VAL A 218 -7.02 -3.68 -10.11
C VAL A 218 -5.85 -2.82 -9.60
N PHE A 219 -5.99 -2.25 -8.39
CA PHE A 219 -4.95 -1.41 -7.79
C PHE A 219 -3.66 -2.21 -7.56
N GLN A 220 -3.77 -3.43 -7.07
CA GLN A 220 -2.62 -4.32 -6.87
C GLN A 220 -1.92 -4.63 -8.20
N GLN A 221 -2.67 -4.97 -9.26
CA GLN A 221 -2.10 -5.26 -10.57
C GLN A 221 -1.38 -4.05 -11.16
N ALA A 222 -1.98 -2.86 -11.08
CA ALA A 222 -1.36 -1.62 -11.56
C ALA A 222 -0.05 -1.32 -10.82
N MET A 223 -0.05 -1.42 -9.49
CA MET A 223 1.14 -1.21 -8.67
C MET A 223 2.25 -2.21 -9.02
N GLU A 224 1.93 -3.50 -9.11
CA GLU A 224 2.91 -4.54 -9.46
C GLU A 224 3.49 -4.34 -10.86
N HIS A 225 2.68 -3.89 -11.82
CA HIS A 225 3.15 -3.54 -13.15
C HIS A 225 4.15 -2.37 -13.11
N HIS A 226 3.82 -1.29 -12.38
CA HIS A 226 4.69 -0.13 -12.24
C HIS A 226 6.00 -0.46 -11.53
N LEU A 227 5.95 -1.27 -10.48
CA LEU A 227 7.12 -1.67 -9.71
C LEU A 227 7.95 -2.76 -10.41
N GLY A 228 7.33 -3.62 -11.22
CA GLY A 228 8.02 -4.69 -11.95
C GLY A 228 9.05 -4.20 -12.97
N VAL A 229 8.92 -2.95 -13.42
CA VAL A 229 9.89 -2.27 -14.31
C VAL A 229 10.76 -1.24 -13.57
N TRP A 230 10.67 -1.17 -12.24
CA TRP A 230 11.40 -0.20 -11.44
C TRP A 230 12.89 -0.54 -11.36
N THR A 231 13.73 0.44 -11.64
CA THR A 231 15.19 0.27 -11.64
C THR A 231 15.89 1.22 -10.68
N ALA A 232 15.52 2.50 -10.65
CA ALA A 232 16.12 3.52 -9.80
C ALA A 232 15.12 4.65 -9.51
N PRO A 233 15.30 5.44 -8.44
CA PRO A 233 16.26 5.29 -7.33
C PRO A 233 15.98 4.05 -6.44
N PRO A 234 16.84 3.76 -5.45
CA PRO A 234 16.55 2.74 -4.43
C PRO A 234 15.19 3.00 -3.76
N LEU A 235 14.36 1.96 -3.73
CA LEU A 235 13.04 1.96 -3.11
C LEU A 235 13.04 1.01 -1.91
N LEU A 236 12.87 1.53 -0.69
CA LEU A 236 12.51 0.73 0.47
C LEU A 236 10.99 0.53 0.47
N LEU A 237 10.54 -0.64 0.06
CA LEU A 237 9.12 -0.99 0.02
C LEU A 237 8.73 -1.72 1.32
N VAL A 238 7.90 -1.07 2.13
CA VAL A 238 7.32 -1.62 3.34
C VAL A 238 5.91 -2.11 3.03
N GLN A 239 5.66 -3.40 3.28
CA GLN A 239 4.35 -4.02 3.13
C GLN A 239 3.89 -4.60 4.48
N PRO A 240 3.18 -3.81 5.31
CA PRO A 240 2.59 -4.31 6.55
C PRO A 240 1.58 -5.43 6.26
N ARG A 241 1.52 -6.46 7.11
CA ARG A 241 0.60 -7.60 6.96
C ARG A 241 -0.81 -7.27 7.44
N VAL A 242 -1.51 -6.45 6.66
CA VAL A 242 -2.83 -5.90 6.98
C VAL A 242 -3.94 -6.39 6.04
N GLU A 243 -3.61 -7.27 5.10
CA GLU A 243 -4.50 -7.72 4.03
C GLU A 243 -5.68 -8.59 4.49
N HIS A 244 -5.56 -9.16 5.69
CA HIS A 244 -6.61 -9.90 6.38
C HIS A 244 -7.74 -9.00 6.89
N VAL A 245 -7.50 -7.69 7.04
CA VAL A 245 -8.49 -6.72 7.49
C VAL A 245 -9.25 -6.14 6.29
N PRO A 246 -10.60 -6.17 6.26
CA PRO A 246 -11.37 -5.53 5.19
C PRO A 246 -11.11 -4.02 5.10
N MET A 247 -11.17 -3.44 3.90
CA MET A 247 -10.84 -2.03 3.64
C MET A 247 -11.71 -1.04 4.47
N PHE A 248 -12.91 -1.45 4.87
CA PHE A 248 -13.87 -0.60 5.59
C PHE A 248 -14.17 -1.10 7.02
N ALA A 249 -13.24 -1.85 7.61
CA ALA A 249 -13.33 -2.37 8.98
C ALA A 249 -12.65 -1.44 10.00
N PHE A 250 -13.27 -1.23 11.16
CA PHE A 250 -12.83 -0.26 12.20
C PHE A 250 -12.47 -0.93 13.54
N ASP A 251 -12.58 -2.26 13.64
CA ASP A 251 -12.37 -3.06 14.85
C ASP A 251 -10.89 -3.40 15.12
N HIS A 252 -10.00 -3.18 14.15
CA HIS A 252 -8.59 -3.56 14.24
C HIS A 252 -7.61 -2.37 14.32
N THR A 253 -8.05 -1.17 14.69
CA THR A 253 -7.25 0.06 14.59
C THR A 253 -5.87 -0.04 15.24
N ARG A 254 -5.79 -0.49 16.51
CA ARG A 254 -4.50 -0.67 17.22
C ARG A 254 -3.60 -1.69 16.55
N ALA A 255 -4.14 -2.83 16.14
CA ALA A 255 -3.38 -3.89 15.49
C ALA A 255 -2.77 -3.43 14.15
N LEU A 256 -3.51 -2.61 13.38
CA LEU A 256 -3.02 -2.01 12.14
C LEU A 256 -1.84 -1.06 12.40
N VAL A 257 -1.95 -0.17 13.39
CA VAL A 257 -0.87 0.74 13.79
C VAL A 257 0.37 -0.04 14.23
N ASP A 258 0.20 -1.06 15.08
CA ASP A 258 1.33 -1.86 15.58
C ASP A 258 2.02 -2.67 14.48
N GLU A 259 1.25 -3.23 13.54
CA GLU A 259 1.79 -3.94 12.39
C GLU A 259 2.56 -2.99 11.45
N GLY A 260 2.05 -1.77 11.23
CA GLY A 260 2.75 -0.73 10.47
C GLY A 260 4.09 -0.33 11.09
N TYR A 261 4.14 -0.21 12.42
CA TYR A 261 5.39 0.02 13.15
C TYR A 261 6.36 -1.14 13.00
N ARG A 262 5.88 -2.37 13.23
CA ARG A 262 6.70 -3.59 13.17
C ARG A 262 7.31 -3.80 11.79
N ALA A 263 6.51 -3.65 10.72
CA ALA A 263 6.96 -3.83 9.35
C ALA A 263 7.99 -2.78 8.94
N THR A 264 7.74 -1.51 9.27
CA THR A 264 8.67 -0.41 8.96
C THR A 264 9.97 -0.54 9.75
N ALA A 265 9.91 -0.85 11.03
CA ALA A 265 11.09 -1.10 11.87
C ALA A 265 11.97 -2.22 11.28
N ALA A 266 11.37 -3.36 10.94
CA ALA A 266 12.09 -4.49 10.35
C ALA A 266 12.71 -4.15 8.99
N ALA A 267 12.01 -3.37 8.14
CA ALA A 267 12.52 -2.94 6.84
C ALA A 267 13.73 -1.99 6.99
N LEU A 268 13.65 -1.05 7.94
CA LEU A 268 14.75 -0.12 8.23
C LEU A 268 15.97 -0.84 8.79
N GLU A 269 15.78 -1.81 9.69
CA GLU A 269 16.86 -2.64 10.25
C GLU A 269 17.50 -3.53 9.19
N GLY A 270 16.68 -4.21 8.36
CA GLY A 270 17.16 -5.17 7.38
C GLY A 270 17.75 -4.56 6.11
N ALA A 271 17.34 -3.35 5.73
CA ALA A 271 17.72 -2.77 4.44
C ALA A 271 18.01 -1.26 4.45
N GLY A 272 17.87 -0.55 5.58
CA GLY A 272 18.07 0.90 5.62
C GLY A 272 19.47 1.35 5.18
N ALA A 273 20.52 0.62 5.59
CA ALA A 273 21.88 0.88 5.14
C ALA A 273 22.09 0.55 3.66
N ALA A 274 21.51 -0.56 3.18
CA ALA A 274 21.60 -0.97 1.78
C ALA A 274 20.95 0.08 0.85
N VAL A 275 19.76 0.57 1.19
CA VAL A 275 19.05 1.60 0.43
C VAL A 275 19.83 2.92 0.39
N ARG A 276 20.55 3.27 1.47
CA ARG A 276 21.42 4.45 1.52
C ARG A 276 22.65 4.34 0.61
N ALA A 277 23.17 3.13 0.41
CA ALA A 277 24.35 2.88 -0.40
C ALA A 277 24.03 2.53 -1.87
N ALA A 278 22.81 2.08 -2.15
CA ALA A 278 22.38 1.63 -3.46
C ALA A 278 22.18 2.78 -4.47
N THR A 279 22.25 2.45 -5.74
CA THR A 279 21.91 3.35 -6.86
C THR A 279 20.55 3.04 -7.49
N GLY A 280 19.99 1.87 -7.18
CA GLY A 280 18.71 1.40 -7.68
C GLY A 280 18.22 0.12 -7.00
N GLY A 281 17.05 -0.35 -7.45
CA GLY A 281 16.39 -1.58 -7.00
C GLY A 281 15.33 -1.37 -5.92
N ILE A 282 14.56 -2.42 -5.66
CA ILE A 282 13.56 -2.48 -4.60
C ILE A 282 14.09 -3.36 -3.46
N TYR A 283 13.90 -2.90 -2.22
CA TYR A 283 14.37 -3.49 -0.98
C TYR A 283 13.22 -3.68 0.02
N PRO A 284 13.33 -4.62 0.98
CA PRO A 284 14.45 -5.53 1.21
C PRO A 284 14.57 -6.60 0.11
N ARG A 285 15.80 -7.02 -0.20
CA ARG A 285 16.06 -8.16 -1.08
C ARG A 285 16.34 -9.41 -0.27
N ARG A 286 15.89 -10.57 -0.77
CA ARG A 286 16.07 -11.87 -0.14
C ARG A 286 16.41 -12.93 -1.17
N THR A 287 17.33 -13.82 -0.81
CA THR A 287 17.61 -15.01 -1.60
C THR A 287 16.47 -16.02 -1.44
N VAL A 288 15.88 -16.44 -2.56
CA VAL A 288 14.72 -17.35 -2.59
C VAL A 288 15.01 -18.52 -3.51
N GLN A 289 14.76 -19.74 -3.02
CA GLN A 289 14.71 -20.93 -3.85
C GLN A 289 13.27 -21.15 -4.34
N ILE A 290 13.12 -21.20 -5.66
CA ILE A 290 11.86 -21.53 -6.31
C ILE A 290 11.86 -23.04 -6.60
N ALA A 291 10.72 -23.69 -6.37
CA ALA A 291 10.52 -25.10 -6.69
C ALA A 291 9.16 -25.35 -7.33
N VAL A 292 9.10 -26.33 -8.24
CA VAL A 292 7.85 -26.83 -8.82
C VAL A 292 7.55 -28.22 -8.24
N ILE A 293 6.42 -28.37 -7.58
CA ILE A 293 5.86 -29.66 -7.14
C ILE A 293 5.28 -30.36 -8.38
N ARG A 294 6.03 -31.29 -8.97
CA ARG A 294 5.66 -31.95 -10.24
C ARG A 294 4.30 -32.64 -10.19
N GLU A 295 3.94 -33.21 -9.04
CA GLU A 295 2.69 -33.94 -8.82
C GLU A 295 1.47 -33.01 -8.91
N ARG A 296 1.64 -31.74 -8.51
CA ARG A 296 0.59 -30.71 -8.60
C ARG A 296 0.61 -29.97 -9.92
N CYS A 297 1.70 -30.00 -10.68
CA CYS A 297 1.81 -29.28 -11.94
C CYS A 297 0.96 -29.92 -13.03
N ILE A 298 -0.09 -29.24 -13.48
CA ILE A 298 -1.00 -29.73 -14.54
C ILE A 298 -0.57 -29.34 -15.96
N GLY A 299 0.61 -28.74 -16.13
CA GLY A 299 1.13 -28.39 -17.45
C GLY A 299 0.45 -27.22 -18.17
N CYS A 300 -0.34 -26.41 -17.47
CA CYS A 300 -1.12 -25.31 -18.08
C CYS A 300 -0.30 -24.14 -18.67
N GLY A 301 1.02 -24.07 -18.40
CA GLY A 301 1.88 -23.01 -18.94
C GLY A 301 1.72 -21.61 -18.30
N ALA A 302 0.79 -21.40 -17.36
CA ALA A 302 0.55 -20.09 -16.75
C ALA A 302 1.81 -19.43 -16.15
N CYS A 303 2.69 -20.22 -15.54
CA CYS A 303 3.96 -19.73 -15.01
C CYS A 303 4.91 -19.18 -16.09
N VAL A 304 4.93 -19.78 -17.28
CA VAL A 304 5.74 -19.31 -18.42
C VAL A 304 5.17 -18.00 -18.96
N ALA A 305 3.85 -17.83 -18.91
CA ALA A 305 3.17 -16.64 -19.39
C ALA A 305 3.28 -15.42 -18.45
N ILE A 306 3.29 -15.65 -17.12
CA ILE A 306 3.14 -14.57 -16.12
C ILE A 306 4.45 -14.26 -15.39
N ALA A 307 5.33 -15.25 -15.18
CA ALA A 307 6.59 -15.02 -14.51
C ALA A 307 7.57 -14.23 -15.40
N PRO A 308 8.64 -13.64 -14.84
CA PRO A 308 9.68 -12.98 -15.63
C PRO A 308 10.20 -13.86 -16.77
N PRO A 309 10.44 -13.29 -17.98
CA PRO A 309 10.87 -14.05 -19.13
C PRO A 309 12.10 -14.92 -18.84
N GLY A 310 12.04 -16.18 -19.25
CA GLY A 310 13.11 -17.16 -19.06
C GLY A 310 13.16 -17.79 -17.66
N MET A 311 12.32 -17.39 -16.71
CA MET A 311 12.29 -17.99 -15.37
C MET A 311 11.72 -19.41 -15.37
N PHE A 312 10.71 -19.69 -16.19
CA PHE A 312 10.11 -21.01 -16.33
C PHE A 312 10.13 -21.48 -17.78
N ARG A 313 10.21 -22.80 -17.96
CA ARG A 313 10.00 -23.49 -19.23
C ARG A 313 9.15 -24.74 -19.02
N MET A 314 8.58 -25.26 -20.10
CA MET A 314 7.95 -26.59 -20.09
C MET A 314 8.98 -27.64 -20.52
N ASP A 315 9.03 -28.78 -19.84
CA ASP A 315 9.83 -29.92 -20.25
C ASP A 315 9.07 -30.88 -21.19
N GLY A 316 9.72 -31.98 -21.57
CA GLY A 316 9.15 -32.98 -22.50
C GLY A 316 7.93 -33.73 -21.95
N ASP A 317 7.73 -33.73 -20.62
CA ASP A 317 6.55 -34.31 -19.98
C ASP A 317 5.40 -33.29 -19.84
N GLY A 318 5.58 -32.09 -20.39
CA GLY A 318 4.64 -30.98 -20.24
C GLY A 318 4.61 -30.42 -18.81
N LYS A 319 5.67 -30.59 -18.02
CA LYS A 319 5.76 -30.05 -16.65
C LYS A 319 6.58 -28.77 -16.64
N ALA A 320 6.19 -27.84 -15.77
CA ALA A 320 6.95 -26.62 -15.56
C ALA A 320 8.27 -26.92 -14.86
N VAL A 321 9.35 -26.31 -15.34
CA VAL A 321 10.68 -26.32 -14.74
C VAL A 321 11.05 -24.88 -14.42
N GLY A 322 11.31 -24.60 -13.14
CA GLY A 322 11.75 -23.29 -12.66
C GLY A 322 13.28 -23.17 -12.66
N PRO A 323 13.84 -22.10 -12.06
CA PRO A 323 15.28 -21.88 -12.02
C PRO A 323 15.99 -22.87 -11.08
N ASP A 324 17.14 -23.38 -11.52
CA ASP A 324 17.97 -24.34 -10.77
C ASP A 324 18.78 -23.68 -9.64
N ARG A 325 18.88 -22.35 -9.64
CA ARG A 325 19.64 -21.58 -8.65
C ARG A 325 18.73 -20.64 -7.85
N PRO A 326 19.09 -20.34 -6.60
CA PRO A 326 18.40 -19.31 -5.84
C PRO A 326 18.41 -17.97 -6.57
N CYS A 327 17.30 -17.24 -6.45
CA CYS A 327 17.08 -15.94 -7.08
C CYS A 327 17.05 -14.85 -6.00
N GLU A 328 17.61 -13.69 -6.30
CA GLU A 328 17.49 -12.51 -5.44
C GLU A 328 16.15 -11.83 -5.71
N TRP A 329 15.27 -11.78 -4.72
CA TRP A 329 13.92 -11.26 -4.84
C TRP A 329 13.69 -10.00 -4.02
N SER A 330 13.10 -8.99 -4.64
CA SER A 330 12.41 -7.90 -3.98
C SER A 330 11.04 -8.35 -3.43
N PRO A 331 10.31 -7.50 -2.70
CA PRO A 331 8.97 -7.86 -2.21
C PRO A 331 7.94 -8.13 -3.32
N ILE A 332 8.13 -7.59 -4.53
CA ILE A 332 7.17 -7.74 -5.64
C ILE A 332 7.50 -8.87 -6.63
N ASP A 333 8.74 -9.38 -6.64
CA ASP A 333 9.22 -10.32 -7.67
C ASP A 333 8.45 -11.67 -7.65
N GLY A 334 7.86 -12.03 -6.50
CA GLY A 334 7.11 -13.27 -6.32
C GLY A 334 5.62 -13.20 -6.68
N ALA A 335 5.13 -12.07 -7.20
CA ALA A 335 3.70 -11.84 -7.47
C ALA A 335 3.07 -12.93 -8.36
N PHE A 336 3.82 -13.48 -9.32
CA PHE A 336 3.33 -14.51 -10.24
C PHE A 336 2.94 -15.83 -9.55
N ILE A 337 3.46 -16.15 -8.35
CA ILE A 337 3.27 -17.45 -7.70
C ILE A 337 1.79 -17.73 -7.44
N ARG A 338 1.04 -16.72 -6.99
CA ARG A 338 -0.38 -16.86 -6.64
C ARG A 338 -1.26 -17.23 -7.84
N HIS A 339 -0.76 -17.06 -9.07
CA HIS A 339 -1.48 -17.38 -10.30
C HIS A 339 -1.34 -18.86 -10.70
N CYS A 340 -0.58 -19.67 -9.95
CA CYS A 340 -0.53 -21.11 -10.17
C CYS A 340 -1.84 -21.76 -9.66
N PRO A 341 -2.70 -22.30 -10.55
CA PRO A 341 -4.04 -22.76 -10.16
C PRO A 341 -4.03 -23.95 -9.19
N THR A 342 -2.92 -24.68 -9.12
CA THR A 342 -2.75 -25.87 -8.29
C THR A 342 -1.74 -25.68 -7.16
N TYR A 343 -1.26 -24.44 -6.96
CA TYR A 343 -0.21 -24.12 -5.98
C TYR A 343 1.02 -25.04 -6.12
N ALA A 344 1.37 -25.38 -7.36
CA ALA A 344 2.52 -26.21 -7.67
C ALA A 344 3.84 -25.44 -7.56
N ILE A 345 3.81 -24.11 -7.60
CA ILE A 345 5.01 -23.26 -7.50
C ILE A 345 5.16 -22.81 -6.05
N MET A 346 6.34 -23.03 -5.48
CA MET A 346 6.69 -22.55 -4.15
C MET A 346 7.94 -21.69 -4.22
N ALA A 347 8.02 -20.70 -3.33
CA ALA A 347 9.22 -19.94 -3.03
C ALA A 347 9.55 -20.10 -1.55
N ARG A 348 10.80 -20.43 -1.24
CA ARG A 348 11.30 -20.52 0.14
C ARG A 348 12.53 -19.65 0.31
N PRO A 349 12.61 -18.82 1.37
CA PRO A 349 13.84 -18.11 1.69
C PRO A 349 15.00 -19.11 1.87
N VAL A 350 16.15 -18.81 1.28
CA VAL A 350 17.38 -19.54 1.58
C VAL A 350 17.96 -18.93 2.85
N ALA A 351 18.17 -19.74 3.89
CA ALA A 351 18.81 -19.26 5.11
C ALA A 351 20.18 -18.68 4.76
N ALA A 352 20.46 -17.46 5.22
CA ALA A 352 21.80 -16.91 5.12
C ALA A 352 22.77 -17.87 5.83
N ALA A 353 23.81 -18.31 5.13
CA ALA A 353 24.85 -19.15 5.72
C ALA A 353 25.46 -18.39 6.91
N GLY A 354 25.09 -18.75 8.15
CA GLY A 354 25.64 -18.13 9.36
C GLY A 354 24.69 -17.91 10.55
N ALA A 355 23.37 -18.06 10.41
CA ALA A 355 22.48 -18.02 11.58
C ALA A 355 22.40 -19.40 12.24
N SER A 356 23.37 -19.72 13.10
CA SER A 356 23.32 -20.90 13.97
C SER A 356 22.07 -20.79 14.86
N THR A 357 21.11 -21.68 14.68
CA THR A 357 20.03 -21.89 15.66
C THR A 357 20.64 -22.47 16.92
N GLY A 358 20.82 -21.62 17.94
CA GLY A 358 21.10 -22.04 19.31
C GLY A 358 20.02 -23.02 19.77
N GLY A 359 20.47 -24.14 20.33
CA GLY A 359 19.65 -25.32 20.59
C GLY A 359 18.51 -25.09 21.57
N ALA A 360 17.39 -25.76 21.29
CA ALA A 360 16.42 -26.13 22.30
C ALA A 360 16.47 -27.67 22.44
N SER A 361 17.09 -28.11 23.53
CA SER A 361 17.03 -29.49 23.99
C SER A 361 15.57 -29.88 24.25
N THR A 362 15.09 -30.91 23.56
CA THR A 362 13.80 -31.55 23.80
C THR A 362 13.79 -32.21 25.18
N GLY A 363 13.11 -31.57 26.14
CA GLY A 363 12.73 -32.19 27.40
C GLY A 363 11.56 -33.15 27.17
N THR A 364 11.78 -34.42 27.53
CA THR A 364 10.79 -35.49 27.56
C THR A 364 9.81 -35.26 28.73
N GLY A 365 8.50 -35.21 28.44
CA GLY A 365 7.41 -35.25 29.42
C GLY A 365 6.53 -36.51 29.21
N PRO A 366 5.95 -37.10 30.26
CA PRO A 366 5.48 -38.48 30.25
C PRO A 366 4.05 -38.66 29.69
N ALA A 367 3.77 -39.87 29.20
CA ALA A 367 2.49 -40.31 28.66
C ALA A 367 1.40 -40.44 29.75
N PRO A 368 0.10 -40.25 29.40
CA PRO A 368 -1.00 -40.36 30.34
C PRO A 368 -1.44 -41.82 30.55
N ALA A 369 -1.93 -42.09 31.76
CA ALA A 369 -2.62 -43.32 32.15
C ALA A 369 -4.08 -43.34 31.70
#